data_AF-A0A7Y3J3C9-F1
#
_entry.id   AF-A0A7Y3J3C9-F1
#
_cell.length_a   1.000
_cell.length_b   1.000
_cell.length_c   1.000
_cell.angle_alpha   90.00
_cell.angle_beta   90.00
_cell.angle_gamma   90.00
#
_symmetry.space_group_name_H-M   'P 1'
#
loop_
_entity.id
_entity.type
_entity.pdbx_description
1 polymer ?
#
loop_
_entity_poly.entity_id
_entity_poly.type
_entity_poly.pdbx_seq_one_letter_code
_entity_poly.pdbx_strand_id
1 'polypeptide(L)'
;MGQNNFFVDYFDRFIAFLKKVVNVKTISGFESWSVLIGQWILALVLVLGAIANIKGSSGDAGSIFGSLGIMLLGFILIFVSAKFLDGLRGLVDAAPTGFSSRVVPDLIGLALLVGTVVSVILMFIKLFSGDLTSFIIFLVAAILSYVLACAFFDDGATNTQVGNQYSPGEELISIPLLAVKSILVALPVSFGILSLGILIFQIYAFANPEGQIMLSFMSALPGMGWVLSTGSLAMIPLLLPIYMYLIFLIISFFAGILQGLISLKKK
;
A
#
# COMPACT_ATOMS: atom_id res chain seq x y z
N MET A 1 22.85 -17.46 -37.87
CA MET A 1 23.76 -16.41 -37.37
C MET A 1 23.31 -16.04 -35.97
N GLY A 2 23.80 -16.76 -34.96
CA GLY A 2 23.50 -16.48 -33.56
C GLY A 2 24.63 -15.64 -32.98
N GLN A 3 24.44 -14.33 -32.86
CA GLN A 3 25.18 -13.59 -31.85
C GLN A 3 24.64 -14.08 -30.51
N ASN A 4 25.35 -15.02 -29.89
CA ASN A 4 25.25 -15.25 -28.46
C ASN A 4 25.63 -13.93 -27.80
N ASN A 5 24.62 -13.12 -27.50
CA ASN A 5 24.78 -11.90 -26.74
C ASN A 5 25.11 -12.31 -25.32
N PHE A 6 26.39 -12.54 -25.06
CA PHE A 6 26.95 -12.82 -23.74
C PHE A 6 26.40 -11.85 -22.68
N PHE A 7 26.19 -10.59 -23.06
CA PHE A 7 25.55 -9.58 -22.21
C PHE A 7 24.09 -9.90 -21.86
N VAL A 8 23.30 -10.39 -22.80
CA VAL A 8 21.89 -10.78 -22.57
C VAL A 8 21.84 -12.02 -21.68
N ASP A 9 22.67 -13.04 -21.96
CA ASP A 9 22.75 -14.24 -21.12
C ASP A 9 23.21 -13.93 -19.68
N TYR A 10 24.15 -12.99 -19.51
CA TYR A 10 24.57 -12.53 -18.19
C TYR A 10 23.46 -11.75 -17.47
N PHE A 11 22.75 -10.88 -18.20
CA PHE A 11 21.67 -10.09 -17.64
C PHE A 11 20.48 -10.98 -17.23
N ASP A 12 20.15 -11.99 -18.03
CA ASP A 12 19.12 -12.97 -17.70
C ASP A 12 19.48 -13.78 -16.44
N ARG A 13 20.76 -14.19 -16.30
CA ARG A 13 21.26 -14.82 -15.08
C ARG A 13 21.19 -13.88 -13.88
N PHE A 14 21.47 -12.60 -14.06
CA PHE A 14 21.37 -11.58 -13.03
C PHE A 14 19.91 -11.35 -12.61
N ILE A 15 18.97 -11.27 -13.56
CA ILE A 15 17.54 -11.19 -13.28
C ILE A 15 17.08 -12.44 -12.52
N ALA A 16 17.51 -13.64 -12.94
CA ALA A 16 17.18 -14.88 -12.25
C ALA A 16 17.72 -14.89 -10.80
N PHE A 17 18.91 -14.32 -10.57
CA PHE A 17 19.44 -14.12 -9.23
C PHE A 17 18.58 -13.14 -8.41
N LEU A 18 18.21 -11.98 -8.98
CA LEU A 18 17.34 -11.00 -8.33
C LEU A 18 15.97 -11.60 -7.97
N LYS A 19 15.35 -12.34 -8.90
CA LYS A 19 14.11 -13.09 -8.67
C LYS A 19 14.22 -14.11 -7.54
N LYS A 20 15.41 -14.69 -7.32
CA LYS A 20 15.65 -15.64 -6.22
C LYS A 20 15.79 -14.94 -4.87
N VAL A 21 16.36 -13.74 -4.84
CA VAL A 21 16.45 -12.89 -3.63
C VAL A 21 15.07 -12.32 -3.26
N VAL A 22 14.25 -12.06 -4.26
CA VAL A 22 12.86 -11.60 -4.16
C VAL A 22 11.95 -12.80 -3.85
N ASN A 23 11.71 -13.07 -2.57
CA ASN A 23 10.93 -14.24 -2.14
C ASN A 23 9.51 -13.85 -1.67
N VAL A 24 8.52 -14.45 -2.33
CA VAL A 24 7.08 -14.29 -2.09
C VAL A 24 6.67 -14.68 -0.67
N LYS A 25 7.32 -15.70 -0.11
CA LYS A 25 7.06 -16.11 1.29
C LYS A 25 7.41 -14.99 2.27
N THR A 26 8.47 -14.23 1.99
CA THR A 26 8.86 -13.07 2.80
C THR A 26 7.78 -11.99 2.75
N ILE A 27 7.14 -11.78 1.59
CA ILE A 27 6.06 -10.80 1.42
C ILE A 27 4.82 -11.21 2.21
N SER A 28 4.36 -12.45 2.09
CA SER A 28 3.14 -12.92 2.79
C SER A 28 3.24 -12.84 4.33
N GLY A 29 4.43 -13.10 4.87
CA GLY A 29 4.71 -12.91 6.30
C GLY A 29 4.71 -11.43 6.69
N PHE A 30 5.30 -10.58 5.84
CA PHE A 30 5.35 -9.14 6.06
C PHE A 30 3.97 -8.47 5.91
N GLU A 31 3.12 -8.92 4.97
CA GLU A 31 1.72 -8.51 4.80
C GLU A 31 0.93 -8.77 6.09
N SER A 32 0.91 -10.03 6.54
CA SER A 32 0.13 -10.44 7.72
C SER A 32 0.56 -9.68 8.98
N TRP A 33 1.87 -9.50 9.17
CA TRP A 33 2.42 -8.73 10.27
C TRP A 33 2.07 -7.24 10.17
N SER A 34 2.15 -6.65 8.98
CA SER A 34 1.82 -5.24 8.74
C SER A 34 0.34 -4.94 9.01
N VAL A 35 -0.56 -5.84 8.62
CA VAL A 35 -1.99 -5.71 8.92
C VAL A 35 -2.24 -5.77 10.42
N LEU A 36 -1.68 -6.77 11.09
CA LEU A 36 -1.86 -6.97 12.53
C LEU A 36 -1.35 -5.74 13.30
N ILE A 37 -0.13 -5.29 13.03
CA ILE A 37 0.42 -4.10 13.67
C ILE A 37 -0.37 -2.85 13.33
N GLY A 38 -0.75 -2.67 12.07
CA GLY A 38 -1.54 -1.51 11.65
C GLY A 38 -2.87 -1.41 12.40
N GLN A 39 -3.55 -2.53 12.62
CA GLN A 39 -4.79 -2.58 13.39
C GLN A 39 -4.57 -2.19 14.86
N TRP A 40 -3.55 -2.78 15.51
CA TRP A 40 -3.23 -2.46 16.90
C TRP A 40 -2.84 -1.00 17.09
N ILE A 41 -2.06 -0.45 16.16
CA ILE A 41 -1.66 0.94 16.20
C ILE A 41 -2.87 1.86 16.04
N LEU A 42 -3.74 1.61 15.07
CA LEU A 42 -4.93 2.42 14.86
C LEU A 42 -5.89 2.33 16.05
N ALA A 43 -6.06 1.15 16.64
CA ALA A 43 -6.83 0.97 17.87
C ALA A 43 -6.25 1.80 19.02
N LEU A 44 -4.92 1.75 19.21
CA LEU A 44 -4.24 2.54 20.24
C LEU A 44 -4.43 4.05 19.99
N VAL A 45 -4.24 4.49 18.75
CA VAL A 45 -4.46 5.87 18.32
C VAL A 45 -5.88 6.34 18.63
N LEU A 46 -6.89 5.53 18.36
CA LEU A 46 -8.29 5.87 18.63
C LEU A 46 -8.60 5.92 20.13
N VAL A 47 -8.02 5.01 20.92
CA VAL A 47 -8.19 4.99 22.38
C VAL A 47 -7.51 6.20 23.03
N LEU A 48 -6.26 6.48 22.67
CA LEU A 48 -5.56 7.70 23.10
C LEU A 48 -6.33 8.95 22.63
N GLY A 49 -6.82 8.89 21.39
CA GLY A 49 -7.88 9.68 20.75
C GLY A 49 -8.97 10.14 21.71
N ALA A 50 -9.75 9.16 22.15
CA ALA A 50 -10.90 9.36 23.00
C ALA A 50 -10.50 9.88 24.40
N ILE A 51 -9.44 9.32 25.00
CA ILE A 51 -9.00 9.69 26.35
C ILE A 51 -8.61 11.17 26.42
N ALA A 52 -7.83 11.66 25.46
CA ALA A 52 -7.38 13.05 25.46
C ALA A 52 -8.54 14.03 25.26
N ASN A 53 -9.54 13.69 24.41
CA ASN A 53 -10.73 14.51 24.24
C ASN A 53 -11.54 14.59 25.54
N ILE A 54 -11.84 13.45 26.17
CA ILE A 54 -12.60 13.40 27.43
C ILE A 54 -11.92 14.21 28.54
N LYS A 55 -10.58 14.19 28.60
CA LYS A 55 -9.82 15.01 29.56
C LYS A 55 -9.85 16.50 29.23
N GLY A 56 -9.86 16.87 27.95
CA GLY A 56 -9.85 18.26 27.49
C GLY A 56 -11.22 18.95 27.53
N SER A 57 -12.32 18.20 27.60
CA SER A 57 -13.68 18.70 27.42
C SER A 57 -14.43 19.05 28.72
N SER A 58 -13.73 19.28 29.84
CA SER A 58 -14.32 19.53 31.16
C SER A 58 -15.29 18.44 31.66
N GLY A 59 -15.30 17.26 31.03
CA GLY A 59 -16.14 16.12 31.43
C GLY A 59 -17.62 16.24 31.06
N ASP A 60 -18.01 17.12 30.13
CA ASP A 60 -19.41 17.20 29.68
C ASP A 60 -19.87 15.88 29.06
N ALA A 61 -21.08 15.42 29.38
CA ALA A 61 -21.62 14.16 28.91
C ALA A 61 -21.61 14.06 27.39
N GLY A 62 -21.89 15.16 26.68
CA GLY A 62 -21.84 15.20 25.21
C GLY A 62 -20.46 14.86 24.63
N SER A 63 -19.39 15.31 25.28
CA SER A 63 -18.01 15.01 24.86
C SER A 63 -17.61 13.56 25.12
N ILE A 64 -18.10 12.97 26.21
CA ILE A 64 -17.87 11.56 26.55
C ILE A 64 -18.59 10.67 25.53
N PHE A 65 -19.89 10.89 25.31
CA PHE A 65 -20.67 10.12 24.35
C PHE A 65 -20.20 10.32 22.90
N GLY A 66 -19.80 11.55 22.52
CA GLY A 66 -19.22 11.83 21.21
C GLY A 66 -17.89 11.12 20.97
N SER A 67 -16.99 11.13 21.97
CA SER A 67 -15.69 10.45 21.89
C SER A 67 -15.85 8.93 21.83
N LEU A 68 -16.75 8.36 22.64
CA LEU A 68 -17.08 6.93 22.60
C LEU A 68 -17.71 6.53 21.27
N GLY A 69 -18.60 7.36 20.72
CA GLY A 69 -19.25 7.12 19.43
C GLY A 69 -18.25 7.08 18.27
N ILE A 70 -17.32 8.03 18.22
CA ILE A 70 -16.29 8.05 17.17
C ILE A 70 -15.28 6.92 17.37
N MET A 71 -14.93 6.58 18.60
CA MET A 71 -14.09 5.42 18.90
C MET A 71 -14.74 4.12 18.40
N LEU A 72 -16.03 3.92 18.69
CA LEU A 72 -16.79 2.75 18.22
C LEU A 72 -16.84 2.70 16.68
N LEU A 73 -17.12 3.83 16.03
CA LEU A 73 -17.11 3.93 14.57
C LEU A 73 -15.72 3.63 14.00
N GLY A 74 -14.65 4.10 14.64
CA GLY A 74 -13.27 3.79 14.27
C GLY A 74 -12.95 2.30 14.39
N PHE A 75 -13.39 1.62 15.45
CA PHE A 75 -13.25 0.16 15.58
C PHE A 75 -14.00 -0.61 14.49
N ILE A 76 -15.22 -0.17 14.14
CA ILE A 76 -15.98 -0.75 13.03
C ILE A 76 -15.20 -0.57 11.72
N LEU A 77 -14.62 0.62 11.49
CA LEU A 77 -13.80 0.87 10.29
C LEU A 77 -12.52 0.04 10.28
N ILE A 78 -11.83 -0.16 11.41
CA ILE A 78 -10.69 -1.07 11.51
C ILE A 78 -11.10 -2.48 11.10
N PHE A 79 -12.23 -2.97 11.63
CA PHE A 79 -12.75 -4.30 11.31
C PHE A 79 -13.11 -4.44 9.83
N VAL A 80 -13.83 -3.45 9.26
CA VAL A 80 -14.20 -3.45 7.84
C VAL A 80 -12.95 -3.39 6.96
N SER A 81 -12.00 -2.50 7.28
CA SER A 81 -10.74 -2.36 6.55
C SER A 81 -9.94 -3.68 6.52
N ALA A 82 -9.89 -4.39 7.65
CA ALA A 82 -9.28 -5.72 7.73
C ALA A 82 -9.96 -6.73 6.79
N LYS A 83 -11.30 -6.74 6.75
CA LYS A 83 -12.05 -7.63 5.84
C LYS A 83 -11.81 -7.30 4.37
N PHE A 84 -11.67 -6.02 4.03
CA PHE A 84 -11.29 -5.62 2.68
C PHE A 84 -9.88 -6.11 2.33
N LEU A 85 -8.90 -5.91 3.22
CA LEU A 85 -7.52 -6.38 3.03
C LEU A 85 -7.45 -7.90 2.82
N ASP A 86 -8.17 -8.69 3.62
CA ASP A 86 -8.27 -10.14 3.44
C ASP A 86 -8.89 -10.51 2.08
N GLY A 87 -9.92 -9.76 1.66
CA GLY A 87 -10.62 -9.96 0.39
C GLY A 87 -9.82 -9.58 -0.86
N LEU A 88 -8.76 -8.77 -0.73
CA LEU A 88 -7.94 -8.34 -1.88
C LEU A 88 -7.26 -9.51 -2.58
N ARG A 89 -6.84 -10.54 -1.84
CA ARG A 89 -6.22 -11.73 -2.44
C ARG A 89 -7.20 -12.43 -3.40
N GLY A 90 -8.45 -12.60 -2.96
CA GLY A 90 -9.50 -13.19 -3.78
C GLY A 90 -9.80 -12.39 -5.05
N LEU A 91 -9.71 -11.06 -4.99
CA LEU A 91 -9.86 -10.20 -6.18
C LEU A 91 -8.71 -10.36 -7.18
N VAL A 92 -7.47 -10.37 -6.68
CA VAL A 92 -6.27 -10.57 -7.50
C VAL A 92 -6.34 -11.93 -8.21
N ASP A 93 -6.78 -12.96 -7.49
CA ASP A 93 -6.93 -14.32 -8.00
C ASP A 93 -8.11 -14.47 -8.98
N ALA A 94 -9.19 -13.70 -8.83
CA ALA A 94 -10.38 -13.83 -9.68
C ALA A 94 -10.21 -13.31 -11.12
N ALA A 95 -9.24 -12.42 -11.39
CA ALA A 95 -9.13 -11.70 -12.66
C ALA A 95 -7.76 -11.89 -13.34
N PRO A 96 -7.46 -13.02 -13.99
CA PRO A 96 -6.12 -13.30 -14.53
C PRO A 96 -5.64 -12.26 -15.54
N THR A 97 -4.35 -11.91 -15.47
CA THR A 97 -3.68 -10.99 -16.41
C THR A 97 -2.84 -11.77 -17.42
N GLY A 98 -3.05 -11.54 -18.72
CA GLY A 98 -2.41 -12.33 -19.77
C GLY A 98 -1.34 -11.56 -20.54
N PHE A 99 -0.15 -12.13 -20.69
CA PHE A 99 0.95 -11.57 -21.49
C PHE A 99 1.53 -12.60 -22.46
N SER A 100 1.94 -12.17 -23.65
CA SER A 100 2.65 -13.00 -24.63
C SER A 100 4.08 -13.31 -24.18
N SER A 101 4.71 -12.40 -23.43
CA SER A 101 6.06 -12.56 -22.90
C SER A 101 6.22 -11.93 -21.51
N ARG A 102 7.27 -12.32 -20.79
CA ARG A 102 7.63 -11.72 -19.49
C ARG A 102 8.35 -10.38 -19.58
N VAL A 103 8.61 -9.88 -20.78
CA VAL A 103 9.45 -8.68 -20.97
C VAL A 103 8.86 -7.47 -20.23
N VAL A 104 7.55 -7.26 -20.32
CA VAL A 104 6.91 -6.09 -19.69
C VAL A 104 6.92 -6.20 -18.15
N PRO A 105 6.42 -7.28 -17.52
CA PRO A 105 6.53 -7.44 -16.07
C PRO A 105 7.97 -7.35 -15.56
N ASP A 106 8.92 -8.02 -16.22
CA ASP A 106 10.32 -8.04 -15.80
C ASP A 106 10.98 -6.66 -15.89
N LEU A 107 10.67 -5.88 -16.93
CA LEU A 107 11.21 -4.53 -17.10
C LEU A 107 10.69 -3.57 -16.02
N ILE A 108 9.39 -3.64 -15.70
CA ILE A 108 8.80 -2.81 -14.63
C ILE A 108 9.35 -3.24 -13.26
N GLY A 109 9.41 -4.55 -12.99
CA GLY A 109 10.00 -5.08 -11.76
C GLY A 109 11.45 -4.66 -11.58
N LEU A 110 12.25 -4.67 -12.66
CA LEU A 110 13.64 -4.23 -12.62
C LEU A 110 13.77 -2.72 -12.39
N ALA A 111 12.94 -1.91 -13.05
CA ALA A 111 12.91 -0.46 -12.81
C ALA A 111 12.57 -0.13 -11.34
N LEU A 112 11.61 -0.84 -10.75
CA LEU A 112 11.26 -0.70 -9.33
C LEU A 112 12.39 -1.13 -8.41
N LEU A 113 13.09 -2.23 -8.72
CA LEU A 113 14.22 -2.72 -7.94
C LEU A 113 15.41 -1.74 -8.00
N VAL A 114 15.68 -1.13 -9.16
CA VAL A 114 16.62 -0.01 -9.27
C VAL A 114 16.17 1.15 -8.39
N GLY A 115 14.88 1.49 -8.42
CA GLY A 115 14.28 2.50 -7.53
C GLY A 115 14.48 2.19 -6.04
N THR A 116 14.38 0.92 -5.64
CA THR A 116 14.68 0.45 -4.29
C THR A 116 16.13 0.74 -3.92
N VAL A 117 17.09 0.35 -4.78
CA VAL A 117 18.52 0.57 -4.53
C VAL A 117 18.84 2.05 -4.40
N VAL A 118 18.31 2.89 -5.31
CA VAL A 118 18.49 4.35 -5.23
C VAL A 118 17.91 4.91 -3.93
N SER A 119 16.71 4.47 -3.54
CA SER A 119 16.07 4.90 -2.29
C SER A 119 16.89 4.50 -1.07
N VAL A 120 17.46 3.29 -1.04
CA VAL A 120 18.34 2.84 0.06
C VAL A 120 19.61 3.70 0.15
N ILE A 121 20.24 4.03 -0.98
CA ILE A 121 21.43 4.89 -1.00
C ILE A 121 21.08 6.29 -0.46
N LEU A 122 19.99 6.88 -0.94
CA LEU A 122 19.52 8.19 -0.48
C LEU A 122 19.14 8.17 1.00
N MET A 123 18.51 7.10 1.48
CA MET A 123 18.21 6.88 2.89
C MET A 123 19.49 6.96 3.74
N PHE A 124 20.56 6.25 3.36
CA PHE A 124 21.83 6.31 4.10
C PHE A 124 22.46 7.71 4.07
N ILE A 125 22.47 8.39 2.92
CA ILE A 125 22.97 9.77 2.82
C ILE A 125 22.22 10.69 3.80
N LYS A 126 20.89 10.56 3.85
CA LYS A 126 20.03 11.38 4.72
C LYS A 126 20.17 11.05 6.20
N LEU A 127 20.44 9.80 6.54
CA LEU A 127 20.79 9.39 7.90
C LEU A 127 22.04 10.15 8.39
N PHE A 128 23.09 10.22 7.58
CA PHE A 128 24.34 10.91 7.94
C PHE A 128 24.22 12.43 7.90
N SER A 129 23.28 12.99 7.13
CA SER A 129 23.03 14.44 7.11
C SER A 129 22.11 14.91 8.25
N GLY A 130 21.59 14.01 9.09
CA GLY A 130 20.65 14.34 10.16
C GLY A 130 19.25 14.75 9.69
N ASP A 131 18.91 14.52 8.42
CA ASP A 131 17.61 14.87 7.84
C ASP A 131 16.63 13.69 8.02
N LEU A 132 16.04 13.61 9.21
CA LEU A 132 15.17 12.50 9.62
C LEU A 132 13.93 12.36 8.73
N THR A 133 13.35 13.48 8.28
CA THR A 133 12.17 13.47 7.41
C THR A 133 12.48 12.80 6.08
N SER A 134 13.56 13.23 5.41
CA SER A 134 13.96 12.60 4.14
C SER A 134 14.40 11.15 4.35
N PHE A 135 15.07 10.83 5.47
CA PHE A 135 15.42 9.45 5.82
C PHE A 135 14.18 8.54 5.84
N ILE A 136 13.12 8.95 6.53
CA ILE A 136 11.88 8.16 6.63
C ILE A 136 11.21 8.03 5.25
N ILE A 137 11.15 9.11 4.47
CA ILE A 137 10.56 9.09 3.12
C ILE A 137 11.29 8.07 2.23
N PHE A 138 12.62 8.08 2.24
CA PHE A 138 13.40 7.14 1.42
C PHE A 138 13.33 5.70 1.95
N LEU A 139 13.24 5.50 3.26
CA LEU A 139 13.00 4.17 3.85
C LEU A 139 11.65 3.60 3.38
N VAL A 140 10.57 4.40 3.46
CA VAL A 140 9.24 3.99 3.01
C VAL A 140 9.23 3.72 1.50
N ALA A 141 9.86 4.60 0.71
CA ALA A 141 9.99 4.41 -0.73
C ALA A 141 10.75 3.13 -1.07
N ALA A 142 11.82 2.81 -0.33
CA ALA A 142 12.58 1.56 -0.51
C ALA A 142 11.71 0.32 -0.21
N ILE A 143 10.98 0.32 0.90
CA ILE A 143 10.13 -0.82 1.27
C ILE A 143 9.01 -1.02 0.24
N LEU A 144 8.30 0.05 -0.15
CA LEU A 144 7.18 -0.06 -1.09
C LEU A 144 7.64 -0.43 -2.50
N SER A 145 8.73 0.17 -2.99
CA SER A 145 9.29 -0.19 -4.30
C SER A 145 9.76 -1.64 -4.32
N TYR A 146 10.34 -2.14 -3.23
CA TYR A 146 10.75 -3.54 -3.12
C TYR A 146 9.54 -4.48 -3.19
N VAL A 147 8.49 -4.23 -2.40
CA VAL A 147 7.27 -5.06 -2.40
C VAL A 147 6.60 -5.04 -3.79
N LEU A 148 6.51 -3.88 -4.43
CA LEU A 148 5.99 -3.78 -5.79
C LEU A 148 6.86 -4.56 -6.79
N ALA A 149 8.19 -4.41 -6.74
CA ALA A 149 9.10 -5.17 -7.61
C ALA A 149 8.86 -6.67 -7.46
N CYS A 150 8.62 -7.13 -6.23
CA CYS A 150 8.28 -8.52 -5.99
C CYS A 150 6.95 -8.96 -6.62
N ALA A 151 5.91 -8.12 -6.54
CA ALA A 151 4.63 -8.41 -7.17
C ALA A 151 4.73 -8.51 -8.71
N PHE A 152 5.63 -7.75 -9.33
CA PHE A 152 5.87 -7.81 -10.78
C PHE A 152 6.72 -9.03 -11.21
N PHE A 153 7.62 -9.50 -10.36
CA PHE A 153 8.45 -10.67 -10.67
C PHE A 153 7.76 -12.02 -10.42
N ASP A 154 6.82 -12.05 -9.47
CA ASP A 154 6.07 -13.25 -9.15
C ASP A 154 4.69 -13.29 -9.81
N ASP A 155 4.55 -14.20 -10.77
CA ASP A 155 3.29 -14.50 -11.44
C ASP A 155 2.22 -14.98 -10.46
N GLY A 156 2.62 -15.68 -9.38
CA GLY A 156 1.71 -16.18 -8.36
C GLY A 156 1.13 -15.08 -7.47
N ALA A 157 1.89 -14.02 -7.21
CA ALA A 157 1.43 -12.87 -6.43
C ALA A 157 0.34 -12.07 -7.14
N THR A 158 0.36 -12.03 -8.47
CA THR A 158 -0.57 -11.21 -9.29
C THR A 158 -1.50 -12.03 -10.19
N ASN A 159 -1.48 -13.37 -10.09
CA ASN A 159 -2.20 -14.27 -11.02
C ASN A 159 -1.97 -13.89 -12.49
N THR A 160 -0.69 -13.80 -12.86
CA THR A 160 -0.25 -13.45 -14.20
C THR A 160 0.02 -14.73 -15.01
N GLN A 161 -0.49 -14.78 -16.24
CA GLN A 161 -0.35 -15.90 -17.16
C GLN A 161 0.47 -15.46 -18.37
N VAL A 162 1.48 -16.26 -18.72
CA VAL A 162 2.35 -15.99 -19.86
C VAL A 162 2.17 -17.07 -20.92
N GLY A 163 1.87 -16.67 -22.16
CA GLY A 163 1.73 -17.62 -23.26
C GLY A 163 1.48 -16.98 -24.63
N ASN A 164 1.87 -17.68 -25.69
CA ASN A 164 1.82 -17.17 -27.06
C ASN A 164 0.40 -16.89 -27.59
N GLN A 165 -0.64 -17.30 -26.85
CA GLN A 165 -2.04 -17.07 -27.20
C GLN A 165 -2.52 -15.61 -27.00
N TYR A 166 -1.78 -14.78 -26.26
CA TYR A 166 -2.14 -13.39 -26.00
C TYR A 166 -1.67 -12.47 -27.12
N SER A 167 -2.59 -11.64 -27.63
CA SER A 167 -2.32 -10.64 -28.64
C SER A 167 -1.77 -9.34 -28.02
N PRO A 168 -1.05 -8.50 -28.79
CA PRO A 168 -0.57 -7.21 -28.29
C PRO A 168 -1.68 -6.29 -27.74
N GLY A 169 -2.90 -6.41 -28.28
CA GLY A 169 -4.06 -5.66 -27.76
C GLY A 169 -4.53 -6.14 -26.39
N GLU A 170 -4.43 -7.45 -26.11
CA GLU A 170 -4.72 -8.02 -24.79
C GLU A 170 -3.61 -7.69 -23.77
N GLU A 171 -2.35 -7.62 -24.22
CA GLU A 171 -1.25 -7.16 -23.37
C GLU A 171 -1.45 -5.70 -22.94
N LEU A 172 -1.83 -4.81 -23.87
CA LEU A 172 -2.05 -3.40 -23.58
C LEU A 172 -3.12 -3.18 -22.49
N ILE A 173 -4.17 -4.01 -22.47
CA ILE A 173 -5.21 -3.99 -21.43
C ILE A 173 -4.70 -4.62 -20.13
N SER A 174 -3.82 -5.61 -20.21
CA SER A 174 -3.30 -6.34 -19.05
C SER A 174 -2.27 -5.53 -18.24
N ILE A 175 -1.55 -4.58 -18.86
CA ILE A 175 -0.59 -3.69 -18.17
C ILE A 175 -1.23 -2.90 -17.01
N PRO A 176 -2.29 -2.08 -17.21
CA PRO A 176 -2.91 -1.34 -16.12
C PRO A 176 -3.52 -2.27 -15.08
N LEU A 177 -4.07 -3.42 -15.48
CA LEU A 177 -4.62 -4.41 -14.55
C LEU A 177 -3.52 -5.00 -13.66
N LEU A 178 -2.36 -5.36 -14.23
CA LEU A 178 -1.18 -5.83 -13.50
C LEU A 178 -0.67 -4.77 -12.52
N ALA A 179 -0.63 -3.50 -12.92
CA ALA A 179 -0.21 -2.40 -12.06
C ALA A 179 -1.13 -2.27 -10.83
N VAL A 180 -2.45 -2.27 -11.03
CA VAL A 180 -3.40 -2.18 -9.92
C VAL A 180 -3.32 -3.39 -9.00
N LYS A 181 -3.20 -4.61 -9.55
CA LYS A 181 -2.99 -5.82 -8.75
C LYS A 181 -1.72 -5.75 -7.90
N SER A 182 -0.62 -5.26 -8.48
CA SER A 182 0.63 -5.09 -7.75
C SER A 182 0.47 -4.10 -6.58
N ILE A 183 -0.31 -3.03 -6.77
CA ILE A 183 -0.67 -2.10 -5.68
C ILE A 183 -1.55 -2.80 -4.63
N LEU A 184 -2.50 -3.65 -5.03
CA LEU A 184 -3.32 -4.42 -4.08
C LEU A 184 -2.46 -5.37 -3.22
N VAL A 185 -1.45 -6.02 -3.82
CA VAL A 185 -0.48 -6.84 -3.09
C VAL A 185 0.36 -6.00 -2.12
N ALA A 186 0.75 -4.77 -2.50
CA ALA A 186 1.50 -3.86 -1.62
C ALA A 186 0.63 -3.17 -0.56
N LEU A 187 -0.70 -3.30 -0.62
CA LEU A 187 -1.61 -2.54 0.23
C LEU A 187 -1.57 -2.92 1.71
N PRO A 188 -1.51 -4.22 2.09
CA PRO A 188 -1.33 -4.62 3.49
C PRO A 188 -0.09 -4.00 4.14
N VAL A 189 1.01 -3.91 3.39
CA VAL A 189 2.25 -3.27 3.83
C VAL A 189 2.07 -1.76 3.97
N SER A 190 1.48 -1.12 2.96
CA SER A 190 1.18 0.32 2.98
C SER A 190 0.29 0.70 4.16
N PHE A 191 -0.72 -0.13 4.48
CA PHE A 191 -1.59 0.03 5.63
C PHE A 191 -0.79 0.07 6.94
N GLY A 192 0.09 -0.91 7.17
CA GLY A 192 0.92 -0.95 8.38
C GLY A 192 1.86 0.26 8.50
N ILE A 193 2.53 0.65 7.41
CA ILE A 193 3.43 1.80 7.37
C ILE A 193 2.69 3.11 7.66
N LEU A 194 1.52 3.33 7.04
CA LEU A 194 0.72 4.53 7.25
C LEU A 194 0.22 4.63 8.70
N SER A 195 -0.24 3.51 9.27
CA SER A 195 -0.65 3.43 10.68
C SER A 195 0.51 3.80 11.61
N LEU A 196 1.71 3.25 11.39
CA LEU A 196 2.92 3.62 12.12
C LEU A 196 3.24 5.12 12.00
N GLY A 197 3.16 5.67 10.79
CA GLY A 197 3.38 7.10 10.55
C GLY A 197 2.44 7.99 11.36
N ILE A 198 1.17 7.61 11.48
CA ILE A 198 0.17 8.33 12.28
C ILE A 198 0.50 8.28 13.78
N LEU A 199 0.94 7.13 14.28
CA LEU A 199 1.36 7.01 15.68
C LEU A 199 2.58 7.88 15.98
N ILE A 200 3.60 7.85 15.11
CA ILE A 200 4.80 8.67 15.25
C ILE A 200 4.42 10.15 15.22
N PHE A 201 3.55 10.54 14.27
CA PHE A 201 3.05 11.90 14.16
C PHE A 201 2.34 12.35 15.45
N GLN A 202 1.50 11.49 16.04
CA GLN A 202 0.84 11.81 17.30
C GLN A 202 1.80 11.95 18.48
N ILE A 203 2.75 11.03 18.62
CA ILE A 203 3.78 11.11 19.68
C ILE A 203 4.55 12.44 19.54
N TYR A 204 4.97 12.77 18.32
CA TYR A 204 5.64 14.04 18.02
C TYR A 204 4.76 15.24 18.37
N ALA A 205 3.48 15.19 18.00
CA ALA A 205 2.54 16.28 18.21
C ALA A 205 2.21 16.50 19.70
N PHE A 206 2.23 15.44 20.51
CA PHE A 206 2.10 15.54 21.97
C PHE A 206 3.36 16.09 22.65
N ALA A 207 4.54 15.71 22.16
CA ALA A 207 5.82 16.06 22.78
C ALA A 207 6.27 17.51 22.49
N ASN A 208 5.78 18.13 21.42
CA ASN A 208 6.27 19.44 20.96
C ASN A 208 5.18 20.53 20.96
N PRO A 209 5.48 21.76 21.42
CA PRO A 209 4.52 22.88 21.42
C PRO A 209 3.97 23.22 20.04
N GLU A 210 4.79 23.13 18.99
CA GLU A 210 4.39 23.35 17.59
C GLU A 210 3.38 22.31 17.12
N GLY A 211 3.56 21.06 17.55
CA GLY A 211 2.64 19.97 17.29
C GLY A 211 1.30 20.14 18.01
N GLN A 212 1.33 20.72 19.23
CA GLN A 212 0.12 21.10 19.95
C GLN A 212 -0.62 22.24 19.24
N ILE A 213 0.08 23.24 18.70
CA ILE A 213 -0.54 24.31 17.89
C ILE A 213 -1.19 23.75 16.62
N MET A 214 -0.53 22.81 15.93
CA MET A 214 -1.06 22.18 14.73
C MET A 214 -2.32 21.33 15.04
N LEU A 215 -2.29 20.57 16.13
CA LEU A 215 -3.46 19.87 16.68
C LEU A 215 -4.58 20.85 17.08
N SER A 216 -4.22 22.00 17.65
CA SER A 216 -5.15 23.06 18.07
C SER A 216 -5.85 23.73 16.88
N PHE A 217 -5.13 23.91 15.77
CA PHE A 217 -5.64 24.49 14.53
C PHE A 217 -6.60 23.54 13.82
N MET A 218 -6.29 22.24 13.81
CA MET A 218 -7.21 21.21 13.33
C MET A 218 -8.39 20.98 14.29
N SER A 219 -8.32 21.52 15.51
CA SER A 219 -9.35 21.38 16.54
C SER A 219 -10.27 22.59 16.71
N ALA A 220 -10.41 23.45 15.70
CA ALA A 220 -11.23 24.68 15.73
C ALA A 220 -12.73 24.50 16.07
N LEU A 221 -13.20 23.28 16.30
CA LEU A 221 -14.51 22.97 16.89
C LEU A 221 -14.34 22.58 18.38
N PRO A 222 -14.85 23.38 19.33
CA PRO A 222 -14.79 23.08 20.76
C PRO A 222 -15.42 21.71 21.05
N GLY A 223 -14.70 20.84 21.75
CA GLY A 223 -15.20 19.53 22.24
C GLY A 223 -15.09 18.33 21.27
N MET A 224 -14.79 18.55 19.99
CA MET A 224 -14.60 17.46 19.00
C MET A 224 -13.31 17.54 18.20
N GLY A 225 -12.64 18.69 18.23
CA GLY A 225 -11.56 18.99 17.31
C GLY A 225 -10.36 18.04 17.35
N TRP A 226 -10.04 17.47 18.51
CA TRP A 226 -8.92 16.53 18.63
C TRP A 226 -9.24 15.14 18.06
N VAL A 227 -10.50 14.70 18.18
CA VAL A 227 -10.96 13.44 17.58
C VAL A 227 -11.17 13.61 16.07
N LEU A 228 -11.55 14.79 15.60
CA LEU A 228 -11.64 15.08 14.17
C LEU A 228 -10.26 15.19 13.51
N SER A 229 -9.26 15.79 14.17
CA SER A 229 -7.89 15.87 13.64
C SER A 229 -7.17 14.53 13.64
N THR A 230 -7.27 13.77 14.74
CA THR A 230 -6.65 12.45 14.89
C THR A 230 -7.41 11.38 14.11
N GLY A 231 -8.75 11.46 14.16
CA GLY A 231 -9.65 10.61 13.38
C GLY A 231 -9.49 10.83 11.88
N SER A 232 -9.38 12.07 11.40
CA SER A 232 -9.20 12.35 9.96
C SER A 232 -7.88 11.78 9.41
N LEU A 233 -6.79 11.84 10.15
CA LEU A 233 -5.54 11.19 9.74
C LEU A 233 -5.64 9.67 9.82
N ALA A 234 -6.28 9.12 10.84
CA ALA A 234 -6.57 7.69 10.95
C ALA A 234 -7.54 7.17 9.87
N MET A 235 -8.39 8.04 9.30
CA MET A 235 -9.28 7.65 8.20
C MET A 235 -8.51 7.29 6.93
N ILE A 236 -7.32 7.86 6.70
CA ILE A 236 -6.54 7.60 5.48
C ILE A 236 -6.21 6.10 5.33
N PRO A 237 -5.49 5.45 6.27
CA PRO A 237 -5.21 4.01 6.16
C PRO A 237 -6.48 3.16 6.27
N LEU A 238 -7.51 3.61 6.98
CA LEU A 238 -8.75 2.84 7.15
C LEU A 238 -9.57 2.73 5.86
N LEU A 239 -9.67 3.85 5.13
CA LEU A 239 -10.45 3.93 3.90
C LEU A 239 -9.66 3.47 2.68
N LEU A 240 -8.32 3.49 2.73
CA LEU A 240 -7.46 3.13 1.60
C LEU A 240 -7.77 1.73 1.02
N PRO A 241 -7.95 0.65 1.82
CA PRO A 241 -8.38 -0.66 1.31
C PRO A 241 -9.71 -0.64 0.58
N ILE A 242 -10.66 0.16 1.07
CA ILE A 242 -11.98 0.31 0.47
C ILE A 242 -11.88 1.04 -0.88
N TYR A 243 -11.13 2.14 -0.93
CA TYR A 243 -10.91 2.88 -2.17
C TYR A 243 -10.20 2.03 -3.22
N MET A 244 -9.14 1.32 -2.84
CA MET A 244 -8.40 0.46 -3.75
C MET A 244 -9.24 -0.72 -4.26
N TYR A 245 -10.09 -1.29 -3.41
CA TYR A 245 -11.07 -2.30 -3.82
C TYR A 245 -12.01 -1.77 -4.92
N LEU A 246 -12.57 -0.57 -4.73
CA LEU A 246 -13.46 0.05 -5.71
C LEU A 246 -12.75 0.40 -7.01
N ILE A 247 -11.53 0.97 -6.93
CA ILE A 247 -10.70 1.27 -8.10
C ILE A 247 -10.42 -0.01 -8.89
N PHE A 248 -10.07 -1.10 -8.21
CA PHE A 248 -9.81 -2.38 -8.87
C PHE A 248 -11.06 -2.93 -9.55
N LEU A 249 -12.22 -2.88 -8.91
CA LEU A 249 -13.48 -3.30 -9.52
C LEU A 249 -13.78 -2.52 -10.80
N ILE A 250 -13.66 -1.19 -10.75
CA ILE A 250 -13.92 -0.31 -11.89
C ILE A 250 -12.96 -0.64 -13.04
N ILE A 251 -11.66 -0.71 -12.77
CA ILE A 251 -10.64 -1.00 -13.79
C ILE A 251 -10.83 -2.41 -14.37
N SER A 252 -11.11 -3.40 -13.53
CA SER A 252 -11.37 -4.78 -13.97
C SER A 252 -12.62 -4.90 -14.82
N PHE A 253 -13.68 -4.14 -14.49
CA PHE A 253 -14.90 -4.07 -15.29
C PHE A 253 -14.62 -3.53 -16.70
N PHE A 254 -13.91 -2.40 -16.81
CA PHE A 254 -13.53 -1.84 -18.12
C PHE A 254 -12.59 -2.77 -18.90
N ALA A 255 -11.61 -3.38 -18.22
CA ALA A 255 -10.71 -4.36 -18.83
C ALA A 255 -11.50 -5.56 -19.39
N GLY A 256 -12.48 -6.06 -18.65
CA GLY A 256 -13.35 -7.15 -19.09
C GLY A 256 -14.20 -6.79 -20.32
N ILE A 257 -14.75 -5.57 -20.37
CA ILE A 257 -15.47 -5.07 -21.57
C ILE A 257 -14.55 -5.05 -22.79
N LEU A 258 -13.35 -4.47 -22.64
CA LEU A 258 -12.39 -4.34 -23.74
C LEU A 258 -11.91 -5.72 -24.23
N GLN A 259 -11.59 -6.63 -23.31
CA GLN A 259 -11.24 -8.02 -23.66
C GLN A 259 -12.38 -8.73 -24.37
N GLY A 260 -13.63 -8.52 -23.91
CA GLY A 260 -14.83 -9.03 -24.58
C GLY A 260 -14.93 -8.55 -26.04
N LEU A 261 -14.72 -7.26 -26.29
CA LEU A 261 -14.72 -6.69 -27.64
C LEU A 261 -13.62 -7.27 -28.54
N ILE A 262 -12.40 -7.46 -28.00
CA ILE A 262 -11.29 -8.06 -28.75
C ILE A 262 -11.61 -9.53 -29.08
N SER A 263 -12.22 -10.26 -28.15
CA SER A 263 -12.59 -11.67 -28.36
C SER A 263 -13.62 -11.86 -29.48
N LEU A 264 -14.54 -10.89 -29.67
CA LEU A 264 -15.52 -10.91 -30.76
C LEU A 264 -14.85 -10.77 -32.13
N LYS A 265 -13.71 -10.07 -32.22
CA LYS A 265 -12.95 -9.90 -33.46
C LYS A 265 -12.10 -11.12 -33.83
N LYS A 266 -11.88 -12.05 -32.88
CA LYS A 266 -11.11 -13.30 -33.10
C LYS A 266 -11.95 -14.42 -33.73
N LYS A 267 -13.25 -14.24 -33.92
CA LYS A 267 -14.13 -15.14 -34.70
C LYS A 267 -14.22 -14.68 -36.15
#